data_AF-A0A6L7QIJ7-F1
#
_entry.id   AF-A0A6L7QIJ7-F1
#
_cell.length_a   1.000
_cell.length_b   1.000
_cell.length_c   1.000
_cell.angle_alpha   90.00
_cell.angle_beta   90.00
_cell.angle_gamma   90.00
#
_symmetry.space_group_name_H-M   'P 1'
#
loop_
_entity.id
_entity.type
_entity.pdbx_description
1 polymer ?
#
loop_
_entity_poly.entity_id
_entity_poly.type
_entity_poly.pdbx_seq_one_letter_code
_entity_poly.pdbx_strand_id
1 'polypeptide(L)'
;GPADPDNQRDLARYTREYPNAQWILAHCARSFNSFMMEEAIHFLCDLPNIWYDTSAVNDLYAHYLLMKHEDRKRVMFGSDNVVAGCARGKYITYGRAWLFYPGNEAGTPHCDSRATLVIYEQLRQERQVAEMLQLTPAEIEDHFAGNAQRFLAMMRGGVQ
;
A
#
# COMPACT_ATOMS: atom_id res chain seq x y z
N GLY A 1 8.92 -7.64 7.02
CA GLY A 1 7.88 -6.62 6.78
C GLY A 1 8.33 -5.31 7.43
N PRO A 2 7.55 -4.23 7.36
CA PRO A 2 7.97 -2.93 7.88
C PRO A 2 8.06 -2.88 9.41
N ALA A 3 7.35 -3.79 10.10
CA ALA A 3 7.44 -4.00 11.54
C ALA A 3 8.71 -4.76 12.00
N ASP A 4 9.48 -5.33 11.07
CA ASP A 4 10.69 -6.07 11.41
C ASP A 4 11.80 -5.09 11.81
N PRO A 5 12.36 -5.18 13.03
CA PRO A 5 13.39 -4.26 13.50
C PRO A 5 14.65 -4.25 12.61
N ASP A 6 14.97 -5.35 11.93
CA ASP A 6 16.15 -5.42 11.07
C ASP A 6 15.92 -4.60 9.79
N ASN A 7 14.72 -4.71 9.19
CA ASN A 7 14.33 -3.88 8.05
C ASN A 7 14.29 -2.39 8.41
N GLN A 8 13.80 -2.03 9.60
CA GLN A 8 13.79 -0.64 10.06
C GLN A 8 15.21 -0.09 10.22
N ARG A 9 16.12 -0.87 10.83
CA ARG A 9 17.53 -0.45 10.97
C ARG A 9 18.21 -0.26 9.62
N ASP A 10 18.00 -1.18 8.68
CA ASP A 10 18.56 -1.06 7.34
C ASP A 10 17.97 0.12 6.57
N LEU A 11 16.66 0.33 6.63
CA LEU A 11 16.02 1.46 5.96
C LEU A 11 16.53 2.79 6.51
N ALA A 12 16.61 2.94 7.84
CA ALA A 12 17.15 4.14 8.47
C ALA A 12 18.63 4.39 8.08
N ARG A 13 19.43 3.32 8.04
CA ARG A 13 20.84 3.39 7.64
C ARG A 13 20.97 3.83 6.18
N TYR A 14 20.28 3.18 5.26
CA TYR A 14 20.38 3.48 3.82
C TYR A 14 19.79 4.84 3.45
N THR A 15 18.70 5.27 4.09
CA THR A 15 18.17 6.62 3.93
C THR A 15 19.19 7.69 4.33
N ARG A 16 19.99 7.45 5.39
CA ARG A 16 21.05 8.36 5.82
C ARG A 16 22.30 8.29 4.93
N GLU A 17 22.72 7.10 4.52
CA GLU A 17 23.92 6.89 3.69
C GLU A 17 23.71 7.37 2.24
N TYR A 18 22.48 7.29 1.73
CA TYR A 18 22.12 7.66 0.37
C TYR A 18 21.01 8.73 0.36
N PRO A 19 21.29 9.96 0.79
CA PRO A 19 20.27 11.01 0.93
C PRO A 19 19.61 11.40 -0.40
N ASN A 20 20.31 11.17 -1.52
CA ASN A 20 19.81 11.45 -2.87
C ASN A 20 18.99 10.29 -3.47
N ALA A 21 19.00 9.10 -2.85
CA ALA A 21 18.14 8.01 -3.26
C ALA A 21 16.68 8.33 -2.87
N GLN A 22 15.73 7.86 -3.68
CA GLN A 22 14.32 7.87 -3.34
C GLN A 22 13.84 6.43 -3.30
N TRP A 23 13.23 6.02 -2.19
CA TRP A 23 12.81 4.64 -1.97
C TRP A 23 11.32 4.51 -2.20
N ILE A 24 10.88 3.62 -3.09
CA ILE A 24 9.47 3.27 -3.21
C ILE A 24 9.27 1.96 -2.46
N LEU A 25 8.58 2.01 -1.32
CA LEU A 25 8.23 0.83 -0.54
C LEU A 25 6.95 0.21 -1.09
N ALA A 26 7.13 -0.89 -1.81
CA ALA A 26 6.03 -1.58 -2.47
C ALA A 26 5.03 -2.21 -1.51
N HIS A 27 3.79 -2.37 -1.96
CA HIS A 27 2.74 -3.11 -1.26
C HIS A 27 2.43 -2.57 0.15
N CYS A 28 2.20 -1.27 0.28
CA CYS A 28 2.07 -0.59 1.57
C CYS A 28 3.27 -0.90 2.49
N ALA A 29 4.49 -0.78 1.96
CA ALA A 29 5.72 -1.23 2.61
C ALA A 29 5.72 -2.72 3.02
N ARG A 30 5.05 -3.57 2.24
CA ARG A 30 4.82 -5.00 2.49
C ARG A 30 3.92 -5.29 3.70
N SER A 31 3.01 -4.37 4.02
CA SER A 31 2.01 -4.51 5.10
C SER A 31 0.75 -5.21 4.60
N PHE A 32 0.86 -6.50 4.30
CA PHE A 32 -0.31 -7.32 3.93
C PHE A 32 -1.25 -7.60 5.11
N ASN A 33 -0.84 -7.29 6.35
CA ASN A 33 -1.65 -7.34 7.55
C ASN A 33 -1.41 -6.06 8.37
N SER A 34 -2.49 -5.48 8.89
CA SER A 34 -2.48 -4.18 9.56
C SER A 34 -1.52 -4.07 10.74
N PHE A 35 -1.32 -5.13 11.54
CA PHE A 35 -0.35 -5.06 12.66
C PHE A 35 1.05 -4.65 12.19
N MET A 36 1.42 -5.00 10.95
CA MET A 36 2.71 -4.63 10.38
C MET A 36 2.83 -3.13 10.15
N MET A 37 1.74 -2.48 9.77
CA MET A 37 1.67 -1.03 9.59
C MET A 37 1.53 -0.32 10.94
N GLU A 38 0.71 -0.85 11.86
CA GLU A 38 0.56 -0.31 13.22
C GLU A 38 1.91 -0.18 13.94
N GLU A 39 2.74 -1.23 13.86
CA GLU A 39 4.06 -1.27 14.52
C GLU A 39 5.11 -0.39 13.81
N ALA A 40 4.88 0.03 12.55
CA ALA A 40 5.90 0.67 11.72
C ALA A 40 5.58 2.11 11.29
N ILE A 41 4.31 2.52 11.26
CA ILE A 41 3.88 3.75 10.58
C ILE A 41 4.60 5.00 11.09
N HIS A 42 4.79 5.13 12.41
CA HIS A 42 5.48 6.29 12.98
C HIS A 42 6.97 6.34 12.62
N PHE A 43 7.64 5.18 12.61
CA PHE A 43 9.02 5.09 12.14
C PHE A 43 9.13 5.46 10.65
N LEU A 44 8.17 5.00 9.84
CA LEU A 44 8.14 5.27 8.41
C LEU A 44 7.93 6.77 8.11
N CYS A 45 7.06 7.46 8.86
CA CYS A 45 6.83 8.90 8.73
C CYS A 45 8.08 9.76 9.04
N ASP A 46 9.01 9.26 9.83
CA ASP A 46 10.26 9.98 10.17
C ASP A 46 11.29 9.96 9.03
N LEU A 47 11.07 9.17 7.97
CA LEU A 47 12.02 9.02 6.87
C LEU A 47 11.71 9.99 5.71
N PRO A 48 12.65 10.88 5.32
CA PRO A 48 12.33 12.02 4.46
C PRO A 48 12.20 11.68 2.95
N ASN A 49 12.76 10.56 2.49
CA ASN A 49 12.89 10.18 1.07
C ASN A 49 12.19 8.85 0.73
N ILE A 50 11.10 8.55 1.44
CA ILE A 50 10.27 7.36 1.22
C ILE A 50 9.00 7.73 0.45
N TRP A 51 8.67 6.87 -0.50
CA TRP A 51 7.44 6.82 -1.28
C TRP A 51 6.83 5.44 -1.14
N TYR A 52 5.56 5.30 -1.50
CA TYR A 52 4.81 4.05 -1.34
C TYR A 52 4.00 3.76 -2.59
N ASP A 53 3.81 2.47 -2.89
CA ASP A 53 2.69 2.02 -3.70
C ASP A 53 1.76 1.13 -2.87
N THR A 54 0.47 1.10 -3.23
CA THR A 54 -0.55 0.34 -2.50
C THR A 54 -0.81 -1.06 -3.05
N SER A 55 0.08 -1.54 -3.93
CA SER A 55 -0.21 -2.70 -4.77
C SER A 55 -0.36 -4.02 -4.04
N ALA A 56 -1.20 -4.90 -4.58
CA ALA A 56 -1.50 -6.26 -4.12
C ALA A 56 -2.18 -6.38 -2.73
N VAL A 57 -1.95 -5.46 -1.81
CA VAL A 57 -2.51 -5.51 -0.45
C VAL A 57 -4.02 -5.37 -0.51
N ASN A 58 -4.78 -6.23 0.19
CA ASN A 58 -6.24 -6.11 0.33
C ASN A 58 -6.71 -5.88 1.78
N ASP A 59 -5.79 -5.52 2.67
CA ASP A 59 -6.09 -5.17 4.07
C ASP A 59 -6.47 -3.69 4.20
N LEU A 60 -7.75 -3.42 4.44
CA LEU A 60 -8.30 -2.08 4.53
C LEU A 60 -7.61 -1.21 5.58
N TYR A 61 -7.24 -1.79 6.73
CA TYR A 61 -6.73 -1.00 7.84
C TYR A 61 -5.26 -0.63 7.63
N ALA A 62 -4.46 -1.48 6.99
CA ALA A 62 -3.12 -1.12 6.52
C ALA A 62 -3.14 0.09 5.57
N HIS A 63 -4.08 0.12 4.63
CA HIS A 63 -4.26 1.27 3.72
C HIS A 63 -4.70 2.53 4.47
N TYR A 64 -5.68 2.40 5.38
CA TYR A 64 -6.14 3.51 6.21
C TYR A 64 -5.01 4.12 7.04
N LEU A 65 -4.21 3.30 7.72
CA LEU A 65 -3.11 3.79 8.56
C LEU A 65 -2.06 4.53 7.75
N LEU A 66 -1.67 3.97 6.59
CA LEU A 66 -0.73 4.62 5.68
C LEU A 66 -1.26 5.99 5.24
N MET A 67 -2.46 6.04 4.67
CA MET A 67 -3.06 7.27 4.14
C MET A 67 -3.46 8.29 5.22
N LYS A 68 -3.60 7.85 6.48
CA LYS A 68 -3.93 8.73 7.61
C LYS A 68 -2.70 9.45 8.17
N HIS A 69 -1.58 8.74 8.28
CA HIS A 69 -0.42 9.23 9.03
C HIS A 69 0.69 9.76 8.12
N GLU A 70 0.87 9.17 6.94
CA GLU A 70 1.90 9.58 6.00
C GLU A 70 1.45 10.80 5.17
N ASP A 71 2.41 11.49 4.54
CA ASP A 71 2.09 12.45 3.48
C ASP A 71 1.47 11.72 2.28
N ARG A 72 0.15 11.88 2.10
CA ARG A 72 -0.61 11.29 0.99
C ARG A 72 -0.03 11.61 -0.38
N LYS A 73 0.75 12.70 -0.53
CA LYS A 73 1.41 13.04 -1.80
C LYS A 73 2.54 12.07 -2.18
N ARG A 74 2.94 11.19 -1.25
CA ARG A 74 3.96 10.15 -1.42
C ARG A 74 3.38 8.75 -1.62
N VAL A 75 2.05 8.61 -1.58
CA VAL A 75 1.35 7.31 -1.68
C VAL A 75 0.69 7.17 -3.04
N MET A 76 1.17 6.23 -3.85
CA MET A 76 0.71 5.99 -5.22
C MET A 76 -0.14 4.73 -5.31
N PHE A 77 -1.15 4.74 -6.17
CA PHE A 77 -1.81 3.50 -6.55
C PHE A 77 -0.88 2.63 -7.40
N GLY A 78 -0.79 1.35 -7.06
CA GLY A 78 -0.21 0.32 -7.90
C GLY A 78 -1.11 -0.90 -7.90
N SER A 79 -1.16 -1.66 -8.99
CA SER A 79 -2.04 -2.83 -9.07
C SER A 79 -1.34 -4.16 -8.82
N ASP A 80 -0.03 -4.22 -9.06
CA ASP A 80 0.75 -5.45 -9.21
C ASP A 80 0.06 -6.45 -10.16
N ASN A 81 -0.45 -5.96 -11.30
CA ASN A 81 -1.46 -6.68 -12.07
C ASN A 81 -0.97 -8.03 -12.63
N VAL A 82 0.28 -8.13 -13.06
CA VAL A 82 0.80 -9.38 -13.68
C VAL A 82 0.98 -10.50 -12.66
N VAL A 83 1.39 -10.17 -11.43
CA VAL A 83 1.74 -11.17 -10.41
C VAL A 83 0.60 -11.41 -9.43
N ALA A 84 -0.16 -10.37 -9.08
CA ALA A 84 -1.20 -10.42 -8.06
C ALA A 84 -2.56 -9.95 -8.57
N GLY A 85 -2.63 -8.74 -9.14
CA GLY A 85 -3.89 -8.03 -9.40
C GLY A 85 -4.85 -8.75 -10.36
N CYS A 86 -4.32 -9.50 -11.33
CA CYS A 86 -5.12 -10.26 -12.31
C CYS A 86 -5.62 -11.63 -11.79
N ALA A 87 -5.19 -12.07 -10.61
CA ALA A 87 -5.66 -13.32 -10.02
C ALA A 87 -7.11 -13.17 -9.53
N ARG A 88 -7.89 -14.24 -9.63
CA ARG A 88 -9.21 -14.32 -8.96
C ARG A 88 -9.01 -14.75 -7.52
N GLY A 89 -9.38 -13.89 -6.58
CA GLY A 89 -9.16 -14.12 -5.16
C GLY A 89 -8.98 -12.82 -4.38
N LYS A 90 -8.45 -12.95 -3.16
CA LYS A 90 -8.13 -11.83 -2.26
C LYS A 90 -6.94 -12.19 -1.38
N TYR A 91 -6.08 -11.22 -1.07
CA TYR A 91 -5.14 -11.39 0.04
C TYR A 91 -5.88 -11.16 1.36
N ILE A 92 -6.04 -12.23 2.14
CA ILE A 92 -6.78 -12.20 3.40
C ILE A 92 -5.82 -12.22 4.58
N THR A 93 -6.31 -11.72 5.72
CA THR A 93 -5.58 -11.66 6.98
C THR A 93 -6.32 -12.43 8.06
N TYR A 94 -5.58 -13.05 8.98
CA TYR A 94 -6.11 -13.68 10.19
C TYR A 94 -5.02 -13.77 11.24
N GLY A 95 -5.32 -13.38 12.49
CA GLY A 95 -4.29 -13.22 13.51
C GLY A 95 -3.13 -12.35 12.99
N ARG A 96 -1.89 -12.85 13.08
CA ARG A 96 -0.68 -12.21 12.50
C ARG A 96 -0.26 -12.78 11.15
N ALA A 97 -1.12 -13.54 10.49
CA ALA A 97 -0.86 -14.15 9.19
C ALA A 97 -1.59 -13.42 8.06
N TRP A 98 -1.12 -13.63 6.84
CA TRP A 98 -1.79 -13.27 5.60
C TRP A 98 -1.50 -14.32 4.53
N LEU A 99 -2.42 -14.52 3.60
CA LEU A 99 -2.22 -15.40 2.44
C LEU A 99 -3.11 -15.00 1.27
N PHE A 100 -2.73 -15.44 0.07
CA PHE A 100 -3.62 -15.38 -1.08
C PHE A 100 -4.69 -16.45 -0.97
N TYR A 101 -5.95 -16.02 -1.03
CA TYR A 101 -7.11 -16.87 -0.98
C TYR A 101 -7.85 -16.85 -2.33
N PRO A 102 -7.92 -17.98 -3.05
CA PRO A 102 -8.54 -18.03 -4.37
C PRO A 102 -10.07 -17.97 -4.34
N GLY A 103 -10.71 -18.11 -3.16
CA GLY A 103 -12.17 -18.15 -3.00
C GLY A 103 -12.79 -19.32 -3.75
N ASN A 104 -12.32 -20.53 -3.45
CA ASN A 104 -12.75 -21.77 -4.11
C ASN A 104 -13.85 -22.52 -3.34
N GLU A 105 -14.37 -21.93 -2.27
CA GLU A 105 -15.42 -22.48 -1.44
C GLU A 105 -16.78 -22.37 -2.14
N ALA A 106 -17.39 -23.53 -2.38
CA ALA A 106 -18.75 -23.59 -2.85
C ALA A 106 -19.73 -23.31 -1.70
N GLY A 107 -20.75 -22.49 -1.96
CA GLY A 107 -21.95 -22.45 -1.11
C GLY A 107 -21.75 -21.88 0.29
N THR A 108 -20.95 -20.82 0.43
CA THR A 108 -20.88 -20.07 1.70
C THR A 108 -22.28 -19.60 2.11
N PRO A 109 -22.75 -19.86 3.35
CA PRO A 109 -24.07 -19.44 3.78
C PRO A 109 -24.28 -17.92 3.66
N HIS A 110 -25.47 -17.52 3.21
CA HIS A 110 -25.93 -16.12 3.17
C HIS A 110 -25.15 -15.16 2.25
N CYS A 111 -24.29 -15.63 1.35
CA CYS A 111 -23.58 -14.76 0.41
C CYS A 111 -23.20 -15.43 -0.91
N ASP A 112 -22.79 -14.62 -1.88
CA ASP A 112 -22.17 -15.06 -3.13
C ASP A 112 -20.67 -15.33 -2.89
N SER A 113 -20.24 -16.58 -3.05
CA SER A 113 -18.85 -16.99 -2.81
C SER A 113 -17.89 -16.74 -3.98
N ARG A 114 -18.37 -16.19 -5.10
CA ARG A 114 -17.53 -16.01 -6.30
C ARG A 114 -16.43 -14.98 -6.06
N ALA A 115 -15.19 -15.43 -6.16
CA ALA A 115 -14.03 -14.55 -6.13
C ALA A 115 -13.99 -13.60 -7.35
N THR A 116 -13.83 -12.32 -7.05
CA THR A 116 -13.52 -11.29 -8.05
C THR A 116 -12.00 -11.22 -8.29
N LEU A 117 -11.55 -10.29 -9.14
CA LEU A 117 -10.12 -10.05 -9.32
C LEU A 117 -9.52 -9.32 -8.10
N VAL A 118 -8.30 -9.66 -7.72
CA VAL A 118 -7.57 -9.00 -6.62
C VAL A 118 -7.52 -7.48 -6.82
N ILE A 119 -7.36 -6.99 -8.06
CA ILE A 119 -7.40 -5.55 -8.36
C ILE A 119 -8.76 -4.90 -8.04
N TYR A 120 -9.87 -5.62 -8.19
CA TYR A 120 -11.18 -5.08 -7.80
C TYR A 120 -11.36 -5.04 -6.29
N GLU A 121 -10.79 -6.00 -5.56
CA GLU A 121 -10.68 -5.89 -4.10
C GLU A 121 -9.80 -4.69 -3.70
N GLN A 122 -8.70 -4.42 -4.43
CA GLN A 122 -7.87 -3.22 -4.23
C GLN A 122 -8.68 -1.93 -4.45
N LEU A 123 -9.42 -1.80 -5.56
CA LEU A 123 -10.20 -0.58 -5.81
C LEU A 123 -11.33 -0.38 -4.78
N ARG A 124 -11.91 -1.47 -4.27
CA ARG A 124 -12.96 -1.40 -3.24
C ARG A 124 -12.43 -0.82 -1.93
N GLN A 125 -11.27 -1.28 -1.46
CA GLN A 125 -10.67 -0.71 -0.24
C GLN A 125 -10.20 0.73 -0.45
N GLU A 126 -9.64 1.10 -1.62
CA GLU A 126 -9.19 2.47 -1.89
C GLU A 126 -10.39 3.43 -1.80
N ARG A 127 -11.55 3.01 -2.32
CA ARG A 127 -12.81 3.76 -2.14
C ARG A 127 -13.20 3.88 -0.67
N GLN A 128 -13.15 2.79 0.10
CA GLN A 128 -13.50 2.82 1.52
C GLN A 128 -12.56 3.73 2.32
N VAL A 129 -11.25 3.70 2.05
CA VAL A 129 -10.28 4.59 2.69
C VAL A 129 -10.54 6.04 2.30
N ALA A 130 -10.85 6.30 1.02
CA ALA A 130 -11.23 7.63 0.56
C ALA A 130 -12.45 8.17 1.32
N GLU A 131 -13.48 7.35 1.52
CA GLU A 131 -14.67 7.70 2.31
C GLU A 131 -14.31 7.93 3.80
N MET A 132 -13.55 7.02 4.42
CA MET A 132 -13.16 7.09 5.84
C MET A 132 -12.31 8.32 6.15
N LEU A 133 -11.45 8.73 5.23
CA LEU A 133 -10.56 9.88 5.36
C LEU A 133 -11.11 11.16 4.74
N GLN A 134 -12.32 11.09 4.17
CA GLN A 134 -12.99 12.20 3.49
C GLN A 134 -12.11 12.86 2.41
N LEU A 135 -11.44 12.02 1.61
CA LEU A 135 -10.56 12.51 0.55
C LEU A 135 -11.34 13.33 -0.47
N THR A 136 -10.74 14.45 -0.87
CA THR A 136 -11.25 15.27 -1.97
C THR A 136 -11.05 14.56 -3.31
N PRO A 137 -11.81 14.93 -4.35
CA PRO A 137 -11.58 14.41 -5.70
C PRO A 137 -10.13 14.60 -6.18
N ALA A 138 -9.51 15.73 -5.84
CA ALA A 138 -8.12 16.01 -6.20
C ALA A 138 -7.12 15.07 -5.50
N GLU A 139 -7.34 14.73 -4.22
CA GLU A 139 -6.51 13.75 -3.51
C GLU A 139 -6.67 12.34 -4.09
N ILE A 140 -7.87 11.98 -4.53
CA ILE A 140 -8.13 10.70 -5.21
C ILE A 140 -7.39 10.66 -6.57
N GLU A 141 -7.50 11.71 -7.38
CA GLU A 141 -6.77 11.83 -8.65
C GLU A 141 -5.25 11.78 -8.44
N ASP A 142 -4.76 12.45 -7.40
CA ASP A 142 -3.36 12.42 -7.02
C ASP A 142 -2.89 11.02 -6.64
N HIS A 143 -3.66 10.30 -5.82
CA HIS A 143 -3.34 8.93 -5.44
C HIS A 143 -3.25 8.00 -6.67
N PHE A 144 -4.21 8.09 -7.60
CA PHE A 144 -4.26 7.23 -8.78
C PHE A 144 -3.28 7.61 -9.89
N ALA A 145 -2.81 8.86 -9.96
CA ALA A 145 -1.91 9.29 -11.03
C ALA A 145 -0.99 10.45 -10.64
N GLY A 146 -1.52 11.51 -10.02
CA GLY A 146 -0.79 12.77 -9.83
C GLY A 146 0.51 12.62 -9.01
N ASN A 147 0.50 11.78 -7.97
CA ASN A 147 1.67 11.46 -7.15
C ASN A 147 2.78 10.82 -7.97
N ALA A 148 2.45 9.81 -8.78
CA ALA A 148 3.42 9.13 -9.64
C ALA A 148 3.99 10.06 -10.72
N GLN A 149 3.16 10.92 -11.30
CA GLN A 149 3.61 11.92 -12.28
C GLN A 149 4.59 12.91 -11.65
N ARG A 150 4.30 13.41 -10.44
CA ARG A 150 5.20 14.31 -9.70
C ARG A 150 6.52 13.62 -9.34
N PHE A 151 6.45 12.37 -8.86
CA PHE A 151 7.64 11.58 -8.57
C PHE A 151 8.54 11.43 -9.81
N LEU A 152 7.96 11.02 -10.94
CA LEU A 152 8.71 10.84 -12.19
C LEU A 152 9.28 12.16 -12.72
N ALA A 153 8.55 13.27 -12.58
CA ALA A 153 9.05 14.59 -12.96
C ALA A 153 10.25 15.01 -12.09
N MET A 154 10.18 14.79 -10.77
CA MET A 154 11.30 15.03 -9.85
C MET A 154 12.53 14.21 -10.22
N MET A 155 12.36 12.91 -10.51
CA MET A 155 13.48 12.03 -10.88
C MET A 155 14.10 12.38 -12.24
N ARG A 156 13.32 12.92 -13.18
CA ARG A 156 13.80 13.36 -14.50
C ARG A 156 14.43 14.75 -14.49
N GLY A 157 13.99 15.61 -13.58
CA GLY A 157 14.47 16.99 -13.47
C GLY A 157 15.89 17.11 -12.93
N GLY A 158 16.37 16.07 -12.22
CA GLY A 158 17.66 16.09 -11.53
C GLY A 158 17.63 17.04 -10.33
N VAL A 159 18.22 16.60 -9.22
CA VAL A 159 18.58 17.51 -8.13
C VAL A 159 19.56 18.53 -8.71
N GLN A 160 19.14 19.78 -8.87
CA GLN A 160 20.07 20.90 -9.08
C GLN A 160 20.87 21.16 -7.81
#